data_AF-A0A7C1P7W9-F1
#
_entry.id   AF-A0A7C1P7W9-F1
#
_cell.length_a   1.000
_cell.length_b   1.000
_cell.length_c   1.000
_cell.angle_alpha   90.00
_cell.angle_beta   90.00
_cell.angle_gamma   90.00
#
_symmetry.space_group_name_H-M   'P 1'
#
loop_
_entity.id
_entity.type
_entity.pdbx_description
1 polymer ?
#
loop_
_entity_poly.entity_id
_entity_poly.type
_entity_poly.pdbx_seq_one_letter_code
_entity_poly.pdbx_strand_id
1 'polypeptide(L)'
;MTEHTSAPRPETTGAFCVAALYHFAKFPRFESFQEPLETLCKAEGVKGTLLIAHEGINGTIAGTDPAIAKVLAYIRSQPEFSNLEHKESRASKMPFLRMKVRLKKEIVTMGVEDIDPNEIVGTYVDPKDWNELIS
;
A
#
# COMPACT_ATOMS: atom_id res chain seq x y z
N MET A 1 -13.47 -32.44 21.37
CA MET A 1 -14.06 -31.52 20.38
C MET A 1 -13.38 -30.17 20.58
N THR A 2 -12.28 -29.94 19.88
CA THR A 2 -11.57 -28.66 19.90
C THR A 2 -12.21 -27.76 18.86
N GLU A 3 -12.94 -26.74 19.32
CA GLU A 3 -13.50 -25.71 18.45
C GLU A 3 -12.34 -24.92 17.82
N HIS A 4 -12.17 -25.08 16.51
CA HIS A 4 -11.33 -24.20 15.72
C HIS A 4 -12.07 -22.87 15.56
N THR A 5 -11.72 -21.88 16.39
CA THR A 5 -12.12 -20.48 16.16
C THR A 5 -11.49 -20.03 14.84
N SER A 6 -12.27 -20.12 13.77
CA SER A 6 -11.91 -19.60 12.46
C SER A 6 -11.66 -18.09 12.59
N ALA A 7 -10.49 -17.63 12.15
CA ALA A 7 -10.18 -16.20 12.09
C ALA A 7 -11.30 -15.47 11.33
N PRO A 8 -11.72 -14.27 11.77
CA PRO A 8 -12.80 -13.54 11.12
C PRO A 8 -12.45 -13.34 9.63
N ARG A 9 -13.35 -13.82 8.77
CA ARG A 9 -13.28 -13.62 7.32
C ARG A 9 -13.27 -12.11 7.05
N PRO A 10 -12.50 -11.61 6.07
CA PRO A 10 -12.55 -10.20 5.71
C PRO A 10 -14.00 -9.79 5.43
N GLU A 11 -14.48 -8.77 6.16
CA GLU A 11 -15.82 -8.24 5.99
C GLU A 11 -15.97 -7.78 4.53
N THR A 12 -17.02 -8.24 3.85
CA THR A 12 -17.26 -7.92 2.44
C THR A 12 -18.19 -6.71 2.27
N THR A 13 -18.74 -6.21 3.38
CA THR A 13 -19.83 -5.21 3.42
C THR A 13 -19.51 -3.96 4.25
N GLY A 14 -18.23 -3.75 4.59
CA GLY A 14 -17.80 -2.57 5.33
C GLY A 14 -18.04 -1.26 4.55
N ALA A 15 -18.35 -0.17 5.26
CA ALA A 15 -18.61 1.15 4.67
C ALA A 15 -17.35 1.84 4.14
N PHE A 16 -16.15 1.41 4.57
CA PHE A 16 -14.88 1.97 4.14
C PHE A 16 -14.12 0.98 3.26
N CYS A 17 -13.59 1.47 2.14
CA CYS A 17 -12.60 0.78 1.34
C CYS A 17 -11.22 1.01 1.96
N VAL A 18 -10.46 -0.06 2.13
CA VAL A 18 -9.06 -0.04 2.57
C VAL A 18 -8.21 -0.51 1.39
N ALA A 19 -7.36 0.37 0.88
CA ALA A 19 -6.42 0.08 -0.20
C ALA A 19 -5.00 -0.05 0.36
N ALA A 20 -4.42 -1.24 0.22
CA ALA A 20 -3.00 -1.49 0.45
C ALA A 20 -2.27 -1.48 -0.90
N LEU A 21 -1.19 -0.71 -0.99
CA LEU A 21 -0.45 -0.51 -2.23
C LEU A 21 1.04 -0.48 -1.97
N TYR A 22 1.80 -0.96 -2.94
CA TYR A 22 3.23 -0.71 -3.03
C TYR A 22 3.61 -0.71 -4.51
N HIS A 23 4.59 0.10 -4.87
CA HIS A 23 5.14 0.12 -6.22
C HIS A 23 6.58 0.65 -6.17
N PHE A 24 7.51 -0.16 -6.67
CA PHE A 24 8.89 0.26 -6.88
C PHE A 24 9.01 0.96 -8.21
N ALA A 25 9.54 2.19 -8.21
CA ALA A 25 9.86 2.95 -9.39
C ALA A 25 10.87 4.05 -9.04
N LYS A 26 11.85 4.28 -9.92
CA LYS A 26 12.77 5.42 -9.77
C LYS A 26 11.97 6.72 -9.83
N PHE A 27 11.88 7.40 -8.70
CA PHE A 27 11.06 8.59 -8.53
C PHE A 27 11.88 9.75 -7.94
N PRO A 28 12.78 10.39 -8.71
CA PRO A 28 13.69 11.41 -8.19
C PRO A 28 13.00 12.64 -7.61
N ARG A 29 11.78 12.95 -8.07
CA ARG A 29 10.99 14.11 -7.62
C ARG A 29 10.08 13.81 -6.42
N PHE A 30 10.32 12.72 -5.69
CA PHE A 30 9.44 12.22 -4.64
C PHE A 30 9.13 13.24 -3.53
N GLU A 31 10.10 14.10 -3.17
CA GLU A 31 9.91 15.14 -2.15
C GLU A 31 8.80 16.12 -2.53
N SER A 32 8.78 16.57 -3.79
CA SER A 32 7.77 17.49 -4.32
C SER A 32 6.37 16.86 -4.44
N PHE A 33 6.29 15.53 -4.44
CA PHE A 33 5.01 14.82 -4.57
C PHE A 33 4.26 14.68 -3.23
N GLN A 34 4.97 14.82 -2.10
CA GLN A 34 4.41 14.59 -0.76
C GLN A 34 3.23 15.51 -0.45
N GLU A 35 3.43 16.83 -0.56
CA GLU A 35 2.43 17.82 -0.16
C GLU A 35 1.16 17.78 -1.04
N PRO A 36 1.26 17.72 -2.38
CA PRO A 36 0.09 17.56 -3.23
C PRO A 36 -0.72 16.30 -2.92
N LEU A 37 -0.05 15.16 -2.69
CA LEU A 37 -0.71 13.91 -2.34
C LEU A 37 -1.38 13.98 -0.98
N GLU A 38 -0.72 14.55 0.02
CA GLU A 38 -1.28 14.70 1.36
C GLU A 38 -2.50 15.64 1.36
N THR A 39 -2.43 16.72 0.58
CA THR A 39 -3.52 17.67 0.41
C THR A 39 -4.74 17.01 -0.22
N LEU A 40 -4.56 16.25 -1.30
CA LEU A 40 -5.64 15.49 -1.93
C LEU A 40 -6.26 14.49 -0.96
N CYS A 41 -5.43 13.69 -0.26
CA CYS A 41 -5.93 12.72 0.71
C CYS A 41 -6.79 13.38 1.79
N LYS A 42 -6.33 14.52 2.34
CA LYS A 42 -7.08 15.27 3.35
C LYS A 42 -8.37 15.85 2.81
N ALA A 43 -8.36 16.41 1.60
CA ALA A 43 -9.54 16.99 0.96
C ALA A 43 -10.62 15.93 0.71
N GLU A 44 -10.23 14.71 0.35
CA GLU A 44 -11.15 13.58 0.13
C GLU A 44 -11.49 12.81 1.43
N GLY A 45 -11.00 13.26 2.59
CA GLY A 45 -11.25 12.61 3.89
C GLY A 45 -10.58 11.24 4.06
N VAL A 46 -9.59 10.91 3.22
CA VAL A 46 -8.81 9.68 3.28
C VAL A 46 -7.86 9.71 4.48
N LYS A 47 -7.71 8.57 5.14
CA LYS A 47 -6.82 8.39 6.29
C LYS A 47 -5.91 7.18 6.08
N GLY A 48 -4.80 7.12 6.81
CA GLY A 48 -3.82 6.05 6.66
C GLY A 48 -2.40 6.60 6.58
N THR A 49 -1.49 5.78 6.06
CA THR A 49 -0.09 6.17 5.89
C THR A 49 0.38 5.81 4.50
N LEU A 50 1.00 6.77 3.81
CA LEU A 50 1.77 6.56 2.59
C LEU A 50 3.23 6.93 2.87
N LEU A 51 4.14 6.05 2.50
CA LEU A 51 5.58 6.23 2.49
C LEU A 51 5.99 6.52 1.04
N ILE A 52 6.79 7.56 0.85
CA ILE A 52 7.36 7.90 -0.45
C ILE A 52 8.87 7.98 -0.29
N ALA A 53 9.59 7.35 -1.20
CA ALA A 53 11.04 7.44 -1.29
C ALA A 53 11.45 7.62 -2.75
N HIS A 54 12.74 7.83 -2.97
CA HIS A 54 13.34 7.89 -4.30
C HIS A 54 13.10 6.60 -5.13
N GLU A 55 12.83 5.47 -4.46
CA GLU A 55 12.57 4.15 -5.06
C GLU A 55 11.07 3.81 -5.21
N GLY A 56 10.14 4.71 -4.81
CA GLY A 56 8.72 4.53 -5.10
C GLY A 56 7.77 4.91 -3.97
N ILE A 57 6.67 4.14 -3.85
CA ILE A 57 5.58 4.39 -2.88
C ILE A 57 5.11 3.09 -2.20
N ASN A 58 4.78 3.16 -0.92
CA ASN A 58 4.13 2.07 -0.17
C ASN A 58 3.12 2.66 0.80
N GLY A 59 1.98 2.00 0.99
CA GLY A 59 1.22 2.25 2.20
C GLY A 59 -0.15 1.61 2.23
N THR A 60 -0.94 2.08 3.19
CA THR A 60 -2.33 1.66 3.34
C THR A 60 -3.17 2.87 3.71
N ILE A 61 -4.23 3.06 2.93
CA ILE A 61 -5.19 4.16 3.07
C ILE A 61 -6.62 3.64 3.12
N ALA A 62 -7.49 4.35 3.81
CA ALA A 62 -8.91 4.03 3.92
C ALA A 62 -9.77 5.28 3.73
N GLY A 63 -10.91 5.09 3.10
CA GLY A 63 -11.85 6.15 2.75
C GLY A 63 -13.15 5.57 2.19
N THR A 64 -14.01 6.44 1.67
CA THR A 64 -15.12 6.00 0.83
C THR A 64 -14.58 5.49 -0.51
N ASP A 65 -15.33 4.64 -1.20
CA ASP A 65 -14.99 4.15 -2.54
C ASP A 65 -14.57 5.27 -3.53
N PRO A 66 -15.34 6.37 -3.69
CA PRO A 66 -14.93 7.45 -4.59
C PRO A 66 -13.68 8.20 -4.12
N ALA A 67 -13.47 8.34 -2.81
CA ALA A 67 -12.29 9.01 -2.26
C ALA A 67 -11.01 8.19 -2.54
N ILE A 68 -11.07 6.87 -2.31
CA ILE A 68 -9.96 5.96 -2.63
C ILE A 68 -9.70 5.94 -4.14
N ALA A 69 -10.73 5.85 -4.97
CA ALA A 69 -10.58 5.87 -6.43
C ALA A 69 -9.88 7.14 -6.93
N LYS A 70 -10.24 8.32 -6.39
CA LYS A 70 -9.58 9.59 -6.74
C LYS A 70 -8.10 9.63 -6.33
N VAL A 71 -7.77 9.19 -5.11
CA VAL A 71 -6.37 9.16 -4.66
C VAL A 71 -5.56 8.19 -5.53
N LEU A 72 -6.08 7.00 -5.82
CA LEU A 72 -5.41 6.03 -6.69
C LEU A 72 -5.24 6.56 -8.13
N ALA A 73 -6.25 7.24 -8.67
CA ALA A 73 -6.16 7.86 -9.98
C ALA A 73 -5.10 8.97 -10.02
N TYR A 74 -5.01 9.79 -8.97
CA TYR A 74 -3.97 10.80 -8.84
C TYR A 74 -2.56 10.18 -8.78
N ILE A 75 -2.38 9.11 -8.01
CA ILE A 75 -1.10 8.40 -7.96
C ILE A 75 -0.76 7.82 -9.34
N ARG A 76 -1.70 7.13 -10.00
CA ARG A 76 -1.52 6.54 -11.34
C ARG A 76 -1.37 7.57 -12.47
N SER A 77 -1.69 8.85 -12.23
CA SER A 77 -1.43 9.92 -13.18
C SER A 77 0.06 10.23 -13.33
N GLN A 78 0.89 9.77 -12.39
CA GLN A 78 2.34 9.86 -12.50
C GLN A 78 2.85 8.76 -13.43
N PRO A 79 3.73 9.06 -14.40
CA PRO A 79 4.27 8.05 -15.30
C PRO A 79 4.92 6.85 -14.58
N GLU A 80 5.57 7.10 -13.44
CA GLU A 80 6.24 6.09 -12.62
C GLU A 80 5.28 5.11 -11.94
N PHE A 81 4.01 5.48 -11.79
CA PHE A 81 3.01 4.71 -11.04
C PHE A 81 1.79 4.34 -11.88
N SER A 82 1.86 4.47 -13.22
CA SER A 82 0.72 4.17 -14.10
C SER A 82 0.22 2.72 -13.95
N ASN A 83 1.16 1.81 -13.67
CA ASN A 83 0.90 0.38 -13.50
C ASN A 83 0.83 -0.04 -12.02
N LEU A 84 0.65 0.92 -11.10
CA LEU A 84 0.54 0.62 -9.68
C LEU A 84 -0.67 -0.29 -9.43
N GLU A 85 -0.41 -1.45 -8.84
CA GLU A 85 -1.41 -2.37 -8.34
C GLU A 85 -1.71 -2.09 -6.87
N HIS A 86 -2.95 -2.35 -6.47
CA HIS A 86 -3.38 -2.24 -5.08
C HIS A 86 -4.32 -3.39 -4.74
N LYS A 87 -4.35 -3.77 -3.46
CA LYS A 87 -5.30 -4.73 -2.92
C LYS A 87 -6.34 -4.00 -2.09
N GLU A 88 -7.60 -4.34 -2.30
CA GLU A 88 -8.71 -3.77 -1.55
C GLU A 88 -9.28 -4.74 -0.52
N SER A 89 -9.78 -4.19 0.58
CA SER A 89 -10.59 -4.87 1.58
C SER A 89 -11.62 -3.90 2.14
N ARG A 90 -12.59 -4.39 2.95
CA ARG A 90 -13.59 -3.52 3.58
C ARG A 90 -13.41 -3.47 5.09
N ALA A 91 -13.80 -2.34 5.66
CA ALA A 91 -13.91 -2.15 7.10
C ALA A 91 -15.26 -1.50 7.46
N SER A 92 -15.95 -2.04 8.48
CA SER A 92 -17.19 -1.46 9.02
C SER A 92 -16.97 -0.12 9.73
N LYS A 93 -15.76 0.15 10.24
CA LYS A 93 -15.37 1.41 10.87
C LYS A 93 -14.06 1.91 10.27
N MET A 94 -13.85 3.23 10.30
CA MET A 94 -12.62 3.85 9.83
C MET A 94 -11.42 3.31 10.63
N PRO A 95 -10.46 2.57 10.01
CA PRO A 95 -9.41 1.88 10.74
C PRO A 95 -8.25 2.80 11.15
N PHE A 96 -8.15 3.99 10.54
CA PHE A 96 -7.06 4.92 10.76
C PHE A 96 -7.54 6.23 11.40
N LEU A 97 -6.74 6.76 12.34
CA LEU A 97 -7.09 7.99 13.05
C LEU A 97 -6.92 9.25 12.18
N ARG A 98 -5.83 9.30 11.41
CA ARG A 98 -5.39 10.47 10.62
C ARG A 98 -4.64 10.06 9.36
N MET A 99 -4.52 10.98 8.41
CA MET A 99 -3.65 10.84 7.25
C MET A 99 -2.20 11.18 7.59
N LYS A 100 -1.25 10.47 7.00
CA LYS A 100 0.18 10.78 7.00
C LYS A 100 0.78 10.44 5.63
N VAL A 101 1.46 11.39 5.00
CA VAL A 101 2.38 11.10 3.90
C VAL A 101 3.79 11.37 4.40
N ARG A 102 4.71 10.40 4.29
CA ARG A 102 6.04 10.47 4.90
C ARG A 102 7.12 10.21 3.86
N LEU A 103 8.08 11.13 3.79
CA LEU A 103 9.33 10.88 3.08
C LEU A 103 10.18 9.89 3.87
N LYS A 104 10.77 8.93 3.16
CA LYS A 104 11.65 7.90 3.70
C LYS A 104 12.86 7.72 2.78
N LYS A 105 13.92 7.11 3.33
CA LYS A 105 15.05 6.64 2.53
C LYS A 105 14.63 5.47 1.64
N GLU A 106 13.91 4.52 2.24
CA GLU A 106 13.35 3.31 1.61
C GLU A 106 11.85 3.20 1.93
N ILE A 107 11.04 2.72 0.98
CA ILE A 107 9.61 2.43 1.18
C ILE A 107 9.38 1.09 1.85
N VAL A 108 10.36 0.19 1.77
CA VAL A 108 10.43 -1.09 2.49
C VAL A 108 11.88 -1.27 2.90
N THR A 109 12.15 -1.30 4.21
CA THR A 109 13.53 -1.45 4.69
C THR A 109 14.02 -2.87 4.42
N MET A 110 14.96 -3.01 3.48
CA MET A 110 15.64 -4.29 3.20
C MET A 110 16.95 -4.41 4.00
N GLY A 111 17.45 -3.30 4.57
CA GLY A 111 18.64 -3.29 5.44
C GLY A 111 19.95 -3.50 4.70
N VAL A 112 19.93 -3.41 3.37
CA VAL A 112 21.10 -3.50 2.49
C VAL A 112 21.09 -2.29 1.57
N GLU A 113 22.17 -1.53 1.56
CA GLU A 113 22.33 -0.37 0.69
C GLU A 113 22.40 -0.81 -0.78
N ASP A 114 21.83 0.00 -1.68
CA ASP A 114 21.90 -0.15 -3.14
C ASP A 114 21.29 -1.44 -3.74
N ILE A 115 20.34 -2.09 -3.06
CA ILE A 115 19.51 -3.12 -3.70
C ILE A 115 18.40 -2.46 -4.50
N ASP A 116 18.34 -2.72 -5.82
CA ASP A 116 17.12 -2.52 -6.59
C ASP A 116 16.25 -3.78 -6.44
N PRO A 117 15.10 -3.71 -5.74
CA PRO A 117 14.22 -4.87 -5.55
C PRO A 117 13.57 -5.34 -6.86
N ASN A 118 13.71 -4.60 -7.97
CA ASN A 118 13.36 -5.10 -9.30
C ASN A 118 14.47 -5.95 -9.93
N GLU A 119 15.72 -5.84 -9.46
CA GLU A 119 16.86 -6.58 -9.99
C GLU A 119 17.22 -7.83 -9.17
N ILE A 120 16.95 -7.82 -7.86
CA ILE A 120 17.23 -8.94 -6.96
C ILE A 120 15.91 -9.52 -6.44
N VAL A 121 15.35 -10.47 -7.19
CA VAL A 121 14.23 -11.30 -6.73
C VAL A 121 14.75 -12.61 -6.15
N GLY A 122 14.17 -13.02 -5.01
CA GLY A 122 14.42 -14.34 -4.44
C GLY A 122 13.75 -15.46 -5.27
N THR A 123 13.90 -16.70 -4.82
CA THR A 123 13.18 -17.82 -5.43
C THR A 123 11.69 -17.69 -5.16
N TYR A 124 10.90 -17.52 -6.22
CA TYR A 124 9.45 -17.58 -6.12
C TYR A 124 9.03 -19.03 -5.82
N VAL A 125 8.15 -19.20 -4.84
CA VAL A 125 7.64 -20.52 -4.42
C VAL A 125 6.12 -20.48 -4.51
N ASP A 126 5.57 -21.44 -5.25
CA ASP A 126 4.11 -21.54 -5.38
C ASP A 126 3.46 -21.85 -4.03
N PRO A 127 2.23 -21.36 -3.75
CA PRO A 127 1.56 -21.59 -2.46
C PRO A 127 1.47 -23.06 -2.04
N LYS A 128 1.35 -23.98 -3.01
CA LYS A 128 1.30 -25.43 -2.78
C LYS A 128 2.63 -26.02 -2.29
N ASP A 129 3.75 -25.41 -2.67
CA ASP A 129 5.10 -25.92 -2.42
C ASP A 129 5.69 -25.29 -1.13
N TRP A 130 5.00 -24.31 -0.55
CA TRP A 130 5.42 -23.63 0.67
C TRP A 130 5.65 -24.58 1.84
N ASN A 131 4.72 -25.51 2.08
CA ASN A 131 4.81 -26.44 3.21
C ASN A 131 6.02 -27.37 3.11
N GLU A 132 6.42 -27.76 1.90
CA GLU A 132 7.61 -28.59 1.67
C GLU A 132 8.90 -27.83 1.96
N LEU A 133 8.94 -26.52 1.67
CA LEU A 133 10.09 -25.67 1.93
C LEU A 133 10.38 -25.42 3.42
N ILE A 134 9.33 -25.33 4.25
CA ILE A 134 9.44 -24.92 5.67
C ILE A 134 9.37 -26.07 6.68
N SER A 135 9.26 -27.32 6.22
CA SER A 135 9.16 -28.51 7.07
C SER A 135 10.52 -29.01 7.55
#